data_AF-A0A949MP38-F1
#
_entry.id   AF-A0A949MP38-F1
#
_cell.length_a   1.000
_cell.length_b   1.000
_cell.length_c   1.000
_cell.angle_alpha   90.00
_cell.angle_beta   90.00
_cell.angle_gamma   90.00
#
_symmetry.space_group_name_H-M   'P 1'
#
loop_
_entity.id
_entity.type
_entity.pdbx_description
1 polymer ?
#
loop_
_entity_poly.entity_id
_entity_poly.type
_entity_poly.pdbx_seq_one_letter_code
_entity_poly.pdbx_strand_id
1 'polypeptide(L)'
;MNRAIVKHFALCLVLSAGFASVASVPDAQAAKKKVTITDRIEELTKKVNAGQKANELTLKESEDLRDKLEKINARIEKCKTKNGGKLSYKDQNSIEKDLNKVSIKITTKELAKRTAKPND
;
A
#
# COMPACT_ATOMS: atom_id res chain seq x y z
N MET A 1 56.37 12.45 -43.92
CA MET A 1 56.98 11.11 -43.98
C MET A 1 57.09 10.55 -42.56
N ASN A 2 56.44 9.41 -42.32
CA ASN A 2 56.47 8.65 -41.07
C ASN A 2 57.88 8.16 -40.72
N ARG A 3 58.26 8.22 -39.44
CA ARG A 3 59.13 7.21 -38.81
C ARG A 3 58.68 6.93 -37.38
N ALA A 4 58.63 5.64 -37.09
CA ALA A 4 58.02 5.00 -35.95
C ALA A 4 59.02 4.77 -34.79
N ILE A 5 58.51 4.04 -33.77
CA ILE A 5 59.22 3.14 -32.85
C ILE A 5 59.52 3.72 -31.45
N VAL A 6 58.50 3.58 -30.59
CA VAL A 6 58.48 2.81 -29.32
C VAL A 6 59.82 2.67 -28.57
N LYS A 7 59.86 3.18 -27.33
CA LYS A 7 60.81 2.75 -26.30
C LYS A 7 60.03 2.27 -25.08
N HIS A 8 60.06 0.96 -24.84
CA HIS A 8 59.75 0.37 -23.54
C HIS A 8 61.06 0.17 -22.79
N PHE A 9 61.19 0.70 -21.57
CA PHE A 9 62.01 0.08 -20.53
C PHE A 9 61.67 0.60 -19.12
N ALA A 10 61.40 -0.36 -18.22
CA ALA A 10 61.51 -0.35 -16.75
C ALA A 10 60.65 0.65 -15.94
N LEU A 11 59.64 0.20 -15.19
CA LEU A 11 59.73 -0.46 -13.86
C LEU A 11 60.11 0.54 -12.74
N CYS A 12 59.13 0.96 -11.95
CA CYS A 12 59.31 1.13 -10.50
C CYS A 12 57.97 1.20 -9.75
N LEU A 13 57.90 0.30 -8.76
CA LEU A 13 56.90 0.03 -7.74
C LEU A 13 56.63 1.24 -6.83
N VAL A 14 55.37 1.64 -6.63
CA VAL A 14 54.97 2.43 -5.44
C VAL A 14 53.66 1.91 -4.84
N LEU A 15 53.79 1.61 -3.55
CA LEU A 15 52.80 1.28 -2.53
C LEU A 15 51.46 2.01 -2.65
N SER A 16 50.36 1.28 -2.44
CA SER A 16 49.35 1.69 -1.46
C SER A 16 48.45 0.51 -1.09
N ALA A 17 48.67 0.00 0.12
CA ALA A 17 47.70 -0.81 0.84
C ALA A 17 46.49 0.09 1.17
N GLY A 18 45.40 -0.05 0.42
CA GLY A 18 44.13 0.58 0.68
C GLY A 18 43.12 -0.47 1.14
N PHE A 19 43.10 -0.75 2.45
CA PHE A 19 42.04 -1.52 3.10
C PHE A 19 40.77 -0.66 3.09
N ALA A 20 39.94 -0.77 2.04
CA ALA A 20 38.63 -0.16 2.04
C ALA A 20 37.70 -1.05 2.88
N SER A 21 37.57 -0.70 4.15
CA SER A 21 36.53 -1.20 5.03
C SER A 21 35.19 -1.14 4.29
N VAL A 22 34.63 -2.28 3.93
CA VAL A 22 33.21 -2.35 3.60
C VAL A 22 32.47 -1.98 4.87
N ALA A 23 32.05 -0.72 4.96
CA ALA A 23 31.14 -0.27 6.00
C ALA A 23 29.93 -1.20 5.91
N SER A 24 29.69 -1.97 6.97
CA SER A 24 28.47 -2.71 7.17
C SER A 24 27.32 -1.72 7.05
N VAL A 25 26.64 -1.74 5.91
CA VAL A 25 25.35 -1.06 5.77
C VAL A 25 24.47 -1.71 6.82
N PRO A 26 24.00 -1.01 7.86
CA PRO A 26 23.03 -1.60 8.76
C PRO A 26 21.81 -1.89 7.91
N ASP A 27 21.51 -3.18 7.75
CA ASP A 27 20.28 -3.69 7.18
C ASP A 27 19.16 -3.20 8.10
N ALA A 28 18.70 -1.97 7.85
CA ALA A 28 17.56 -1.38 8.50
C ALA A 28 16.35 -2.16 7.98
N GLN A 29 16.15 -3.33 8.58
CA GLN A 29 15.02 -4.21 8.33
C GLN A 29 13.77 -3.40 8.64
N ALA A 30 13.19 -2.80 7.60
CA ALA A 30 12.03 -1.95 7.71
C ALA A 30 10.90 -2.78 8.32
N ALA A 31 10.61 -2.55 9.60
CA ALA A 31 9.52 -3.22 10.28
C ALA A 31 8.23 -2.94 9.50
N LYS A 32 7.63 -3.99 8.91
CA LYS A 32 6.38 -3.86 8.14
C LYS A 32 5.32 -3.28 9.07
N LYS A 33 4.88 -2.03 8.80
CA LYS A 33 3.80 -1.37 9.54
C LYS A 33 2.59 -2.31 9.60
N LYS A 34 2.12 -2.65 10.80
CA LYS A 34 0.88 -3.41 10.95
C LYS A 34 -0.27 -2.54 10.45
N VAL A 35 -1.01 -3.06 9.47
CA VAL A 35 -2.20 -2.40 8.93
C VAL A 35 -3.28 -2.41 10.00
N THR A 36 -3.79 -1.24 10.34
CA THR A 36 -4.86 -1.09 11.33
C THR A 36 -6.24 -1.11 10.67
N ILE A 37 -7.29 -1.29 11.48
CA ILE A 37 -8.69 -1.16 11.03
C ILE A 37 -8.94 0.24 10.42
N THR A 38 -8.34 1.29 11.00
CA THR A 38 -8.45 2.66 10.48
C THR A 38 -7.80 2.80 9.12
N ASP A 39 -6.57 2.27 8.94
CA ASP A 39 -5.89 2.28 7.64
C ASP A 39 -6.77 1.58 6.57
N ARG A 40 -7.45 0.48 6.91
CA ARG A 40 -8.35 -0.23 6.00
C ARG A 40 -9.59 0.59 5.63
N ILE A 41 -10.18 1.33 6.57
CA ILE A 41 -11.32 2.21 6.28
C ILE A 41 -10.90 3.31 5.31
N GLU A 42 -9.74 3.93 5.54
CA GLU A 42 -9.20 4.95 4.64
C GLU A 42 -8.94 4.39 3.24
N GLU A 43 -8.35 3.19 3.14
CA GLU A 43 -8.10 2.53 1.87
C GLU A 43 -9.40 2.24 1.11
N LEU A 44 -10.41 1.68 1.77
CA LEU A 44 -11.71 1.41 1.14
C LEU A 44 -12.42 2.70 0.75
N THR A 45 -12.30 3.76 1.54
CA THR A 45 -12.84 5.08 1.19
C THR A 45 -12.16 5.64 -0.06
N LYS A 46 -10.83 5.53 -0.15
CA LYS A 46 -10.07 5.91 -1.34
C LYS A 46 -10.49 5.10 -2.57
N LYS A 47 -10.71 3.79 -2.43
CA LYS A 47 -11.21 2.93 -3.51
C LYS A 47 -12.60 3.36 -3.99
N VAL A 48 -13.54 3.62 -3.08
CA VAL A 48 -14.87 4.14 -3.44
C VAL A 48 -14.77 5.47 -4.21
N ASN A 49 -13.90 6.38 -3.76
CA ASN A 49 -13.69 7.66 -4.42
C ASN A 49 -13.06 7.51 -5.81
N ALA A 50 -12.09 6.61 -5.95
CA ALA A 50 -11.45 6.31 -7.23
C ALA A 50 -12.43 5.67 -8.21
N GLY A 51 -13.18 4.65 -7.78
CA GLY A 51 -14.20 3.99 -8.60
C GLY A 51 -15.30 4.96 -9.06
N GLN A 52 -15.71 5.91 -8.21
CA GLN A 52 -16.65 6.97 -8.63
C GLN A 52 -16.04 7.86 -9.72
N LYS A 53 -14.80 8.34 -9.52
CA LYS A 53 -14.12 9.22 -10.49
C LYS A 53 -13.89 8.52 -11.83
N ALA A 54 -13.62 7.22 -11.80
CA ALA A 54 -13.42 6.39 -12.99
C ALA A 54 -14.73 5.94 -13.66
N ASN A 55 -15.90 6.32 -13.14
CA ASN A 55 -17.22 5.84 -13.58
C ASN A 55 -17.36 4.31 -13.49
N GLU A 56 -16.61 3.66 -12.60
CA GLU A 56 -16.72 2.24 -12.25
C GLU A 56 -17.73 2.01 -11.12
N LEU A 57 -18.11 3.08 -10.41
CA LEU A 57 -19.21 3.13 -9.46
C LEU A 57 -20.11 4.32 -9.81
N THR A 58 -21.42 4.12 -9.75
CA THR A 58 -22.37 5.24 -9.86
C THR A 58 -22.37 6.10 -8.59
N LEU A 59 -22.86 7.35 -8.67
CA LEU A 59 -22.99 8.23 -7.50
C LEU A 59 -23.71 7.54 -6.34
N LYS A 60 -24.89 6.95 -6.62
CA LYS A 60 -25.71 6.25 -5.63
C LYS A 60 -24.97 5.06 -5.01
N GLU A 61 -24.22 4.29 -5.81
CA GLU A 61 -23.46 3.16 -5.28
C GLU A 61 -22.30 3.61 -4.40
N SER A 62 -21.63 4.70 -4.76
CA SER A 62 -20.57 5.29 -3.96
C SER A 62 -21.10 5.86 -2.64
N GLU A 63 -22.24 6.55 -2.65
CA GLU A 63 -22.95 6.99 -1.44
C GLU A 63 -23.32 5.79 -0.55
N ASP A 64 -23.98 4.78 -1.12
CA ASP A 64 -24.36 3.56 -0.41
C ASP A 64 -23.15 2.83 0.23
N LEU A 65 -21.95 2.95 -0.36
CA LEU A 65 -20.71 2.36 0.17
C LEU A 65 -20.06 3.24 1.25
N ARG A 66 -20.08 4.56 1.08
CA ARG A 66 -19.62 5.52 2.10
C ARG A 66 -20.46 5.42 3.37
N ASP A 67 -21.78 5.34 3.24
CA ASP A 67 -22.70 5.15 4.37
C ASP A 67 -22.39 3.88 5.16
N LYS A 68 -22.00 2.80 4.47
CA LYS A 68 -21.60 1.55 5.14
C LYS A 68 -20.29 1.74 5.91
N LEU A 69 -19.31 2.42 5.34
CA LEU A 69 -18.04 2.72 6.00
C LEU A 69 -18.25 3.64 7.21
N GLU A 70 -19.12 4.64 7.10
CA GLU A 70 -19.49 5.53 8.21
C GLU A 70 -20.18 4.75 9.35
N LYS A 71 -21.14 3.88 9.02
CA LYS A 71 -21.79 3.01 10.01
C LYS A 71 -20.80 2.09 10.72
N ILE A 72 -19.81 1.56 10.01
CA ILE A 72 -18.73 0.77 10.60
C ILE A 72 -17.89 1.65 11.54
N ASN A 73 -17.55 2.87 11.14
CA ASN A 73 -16.79 3.80 11.97
C ASN A 73 -17.54 4.19 13.25
N ALA A 74 -18.83 4.52 13.14
CA ALA A 74 -19.69 4.78 14.31
C ALA A 74 -19.77 3.57 15.24
N ARG A 75 -19.77 2.35 14.69
CA ARG A 75 -19.73 1.13 15.49
C ARG A 75 -18.38 0.92 16.18
N ILE A 76 -17.25 1.25 15.52
CA ILE A 76 -15.92 1.21 16.14
C ILE A 76 -15.90 2.09 17.39
N GLU A 77 -16.38 3.32 17.30
CA GLU A 77 -16.42 4.25 18.44
C GLU A 77 -17.34 3.75 19.56
N LYS A 78 -18.50 3.17 19.21
CA LYS A 78 -19.38 2.50 20.19
C LYS A 78 -18.73 1.29 20.86
N CYS A 79 -17.93 0.50 20.14
CA CYS A 79 -17.22 -0.64 20.72
C CYS A 79 -16.05 -0.17 21.60
N LYS A 80 -15.31 0.88 21.20
CA LYS A 80 -14.24 1.47 22.01
C LYS A 80 -14.77 2.04 23.32
N THR A 81 -15.83 2.84 23.27
CA THR A 81 -16.46 3.45 24.46
C THR A 81 -16.91 2.41 25.47
N LYS A 82 -17.42 1.25 25.02
CA LYS A 82 -17.82 0.13 25.89
C LYS A 82 -16.66 -0.65 26.50
N ASN A 83 -15.47 -0.60 25.90
CA ASN A 83 -14.32 -1.44 26.23
C ASN A 83 -13.10 -0.58 26.67
N GLY A 84 -13.34 0.52 27.38
CA GLY A 84 -12.26 1.36 27.94
C GLY A 84 -11.37 2.01 26.88
N GLY A 85 -11.94 2.41 25.75
CA GLY A 85 -11.25 3.08 24.64
C GLY A 85 -10.60 2.14 23.63
N LYS A 86 -10.70 0.81 23.81
CA LYS A 86 -10.04 -0.19 22.94
C LYS A 86 -11.08 -1.09 22.27
N LEU A 87 -10.76 -1.68 21.12
CA LEU A 87 -11.60 -2.72 20.55
C LEU A 87 -11.25 -4.07 21.16
N SER A 88 -12.25 -4.82 21.62
CA SER A 88 -12.06 -6.23 21.99
C SER A 88 -11.69 -7.07 20.77
N TYR A 89 -11.02 -8.21 20.96
CA TYR A 89 -10.66 -9.10 19.84
C TYR A 89 -11.89 -9.56 19.03
N LYS A 90 -13.00 -9.82 19.72
CA LYS A 90 -14.28 -10.17 19.10
C LYS A 90 -14.82 -9.03 18.23
N ASP A 91 -14.76 -7.79 18.73
CA ASP A 91 -15.20 -6.61 17.99
C ASP A 91 -14.30 -6.36 16.77
N GLN A 92 -12.98 -6.45 16.95
CA GLN A 92 -12.01 -6.33 15.85
C GLN A 92 -12.35 -7.31 14.73
N ASN A 93 -12.43 -8.61 15.04
CA ASN A 93 -12.75 -9.64 14.05
C ASN A 93 -14.10 -9.39 13.36
N SER A 94 -15.13 -8.97 14.12
CA SER A 94 -16.42 -8.65 13.51
C SER A 94 -16.38 -7.43 12.59
N ILE A 95 -15.65 -6.38 12.97
CA ILE A 95 -15.47 -5.18 12.14
C ILE A 95 -14.69 -5.53 10.87
N GLU A 96 -13.65 -6.35 10.98
CA GLU A 96 -12.85 -6.80 9.84
C GLU A 96 -13.69 -7.60 8.83
N LYS A 97 -14.61 -8.45 9.31
CA LYS A 97 -15.57 -9.16 8.45
C LYS A 97 -16.48 -8.19 7.70
N ASP A 98 -16.93 -7.13 8.36
CA ASP A 98 -17.79 -6.14 7.71
C ASP A 98 -17.02 -5.29 6.69
N LEU A 99 -15.77 -4.92 6.98
CA LEU A 99 -14.87 -4.30 6.01
C LEU A 99 -14.61 -5.21 4.81
N ASN A 100 -14.47 -6.52 5.02
CA ASN A 100 -14.33 -7.48 3.92
C ASN A 100 -15.58 -7.52 3.03
N LYS A 101 -16.78 -7.50 3.61
CA LYS A 101 -18.04 -7.41 2.85
C LYS A 101 -18.10 -6.13 2.02
N VAL A 102 -17.64 -5.00 2.57
CA VAL A 102 -17.58 -3.73 1.81
C VAL A 102 -16.58 -3.85 0.66
N SER A 103 -15.38 -4.40 0.92
CA SER A 103 -14.36 -4.62 -0.12
C SER A 103 -14.90 -5.47 -1.27
N ILE A 104 -15.57 -6.60 -0.97
CA ILE A 104 -16.17 -7.46 -1.98
C ILE A 104 -17.22 -6.68 -2.78
N LYS A 105 -18.09 -5.91 -2.12
CA LYS A 105 -19.12 -5.12 -2.80
C LYS A 105 -18.54 -4.06 -3.74
N ILE A 106 -17.44 -3.41 -3.35
CA ILE A 106 -16.72 -2.47 -4.23
C ILE A 106 -16.27 -3.21 -5.49
N THR A 107 -15.50 -4.28 -5.33
CA THR A 107 -14.94 -5.04 -6.45
C THR A 107 -16.02 -5.63 -7.36
N THR A 108 -17.09 -6.20 -6.80
CA THR A 108 -18.21 -6.75 -7.60
C THR A 108 -18.87 -5.67 -8.45
N LYS A 109 -19.07 -4.47 -7.91
CA LYS A 109 -19.71 -3.37 -8.64
C LYS A 109 -18.81 -2.81 -9.74
N GLU A 110 -17.53 -2.59 -9.43
CA GLU A 110 -16.53 -2.17 -10.42
C GLU A 110 -16.45 -3.17 -11.58
N LEU A 111 -16.36 -4.47 -11.27
CA LEU A 111 -16.32 -5.53 -12.29
C LEU A 111 -17.58 -5.57 -13.13
N ALA A 112 -18.77 -5.45 -12.51
CA ALA A 112 -20.03 -5.42 -13.23
C ALA A 112 -20.11 -4.26 -14.23
N LYS A 113 -19.54 -3.09 -13.89
CA LYS A 113 -19.46 -1.95 -14.82
C LYS A 113 -18.46 -2.17 -15.95
N ARG A 114 -17.35 -2.85 -15.67
CA ARG A 114 -16.35 -3.20 -16.69
C ARG A 114 -16.90 -4.22 -17.70
N THR A 115 -17.61 -5.25 -17.24
CA THR A 115 -18.18 -6.28 -18.13
C THR A 115 -19.44 -5.81 -18.85
N ALA A 116 -20.19 -4.85 -18.29
CA ALA A 116 -21.35 -4.24 -18.94
C ALA A 116 -20.99 -3.23 -20.04
N LYS A 117 -19.72 -2.84 -20.17
CA LYS A 117 -19.18 -2.17 -21.36
C LYS A 117 -18.56 -3.24 -22.27
N PRO A 118 -19.32 -3.96 -23.11
CA PRO A 118 -18.70 -4.70 -24.20
C PRO A 118 -17.97 -3.69 -25.09
N ASN A 119 -16.78 -4.05 -25.55
CA ASN A 119 -15.95 -3.20 -26.42
C ASN A 119 -16.80 -2.59 -27.55
N ASP A 120 -16.89 -1.26 -27.59
CA ASP A 120 -17.34 -0.51 -28.76
C ASP A 120 -16.22 -0.48 -29.82
#